data_AF-A0A849H8I6-F1
#
_entry.id   AF-A0A849H8I6-F1
#
_cell.length_a   1.000
_cell.length_b   1.000
_cell.length_c   1.000
_cell.angle_alpha   90.00
_cell.angle_beta   90.00
_cell.angle_gamma   90.00
#
_symmetry.space_group_name_H-M   'P 1'
#
loop_
_entity.id
_entity.type
_entity.pdbx_description
1 polymer ?
#
loop_
_entity_poly.entity_id
_entity_poly.type
_entity_poly.pdbx_seq_one_letter_code
_entity_poly.pdbx_strand_id
1 'polypeptide(L)'
;MPSDERIVQALEALVDAKESFTSSVAMSAEEVRGILERGQGGDEDPQARLAHELGPFAAGRIDLDRLAPFVGANKKLDPDKRAEILAAYQTLTELKKAGDDLFTAKVPLDGYLRGAVFTALGKAGSAFGAARSVEWALHDLAHPEGVEDCLERFPPNKWNSAERVWAPPLVIEVEGQDLRPASLAELLEGGQKIVLVVNGPAAPAPLVRLITPGVAVIQTDDPAELSVLGAVDGPGIAAVMPEGCAKFMHIPGEGRSLDQRLTVSHLPEKAPKRALGSISAFHQAEELGQLASLTASVGAVETASVDAGLGVPEMDDAGQLASWLIHQSGV
;
A
#
# COMPACT_ATOMS: atom_id res chain seq x y z
N MET A 1 -14.65 -14.80 20.12
CA MET A 1 -15.56 -13.75 19.61
C MET A 1 -15.74 -14.04 18.14
N PRO A 2 -16.96 -14.13 17.60
CA PRO A 2 -17.11 -14.16 16.16
C PRO A 2 -16.47 -12.88 15.61
N SER A 3 -15.62 -13.03 14.60
CA SER A 3 -15.07 -11.90 13.86
C SER A 3 -16.22 -11.02 13.41
N ASP A 4 -16.11 -9.70 13.60
CA ASP A 4 -17.08 -8.75 13.09
C ASP A 4 -17.28 -9.03 11.59
N GLU A 5 -18.52 -9.29 11.18
CA GLU A 5 -18.85 -9.67 9.80
C GLU A 5 -18.32 -8.63 8.79
N ARG A 6 -18.26 -7.36 9.21
CA ARG A 6 -17.70 -6.25 8.41
C ARG A 6 -16.20 -6.41 8.17
N ILE A 7 -15.45 -6.96 9.13
CA ILE A 7 -14.02 -7.24 8.96
C ILE A 7 -13.82 -8.37 7.95
N VAL A 8 -14.65 -9.43 8.02
CA VAL A 8 -14.59 -10.54 7.06
C VAL A 8 -14.86 -10.04 5.65
N GLN A 9 -15.95 -9.29 5.45
CA GLN A 9 -16.30 -8.73 4.14
C GLN A 9 -15.23 -7.73 3.63
N ALA A 10 -14.63 -6.94 4.53
CA ALA A 10 -13.51 -6.06 4.16
C ALA A 10 -12.27 -6.83 3.71
N LEU A 11 -11.95 -7.96 4.36
CA LEU A 11 -10.85 -8.83 3.95
C LEU A 11 -11.13 -9.54 2.62
N GLU A 12 -12.39 -9.94 2.38
CA GLU A 12 -12.83 -10.52 1.10
C GLU A 12 -12.74 -9.51 -0.05
N ALA A 13 -13.16 -8.26 0.19
CA ALA A 13 -13.03 -7.18 -0.79
C ALA A 13 -11.57 -6.86 -1.18
N LEU A 14 -10.61 -7.27 -0.35
CA LEU A 14 -9.17 -7.06 -0.55
C LEU A 14 -8.42 -8.35 -0.91
N VAL A 15 -9.12 -9.42 -1.31
CA VAL A 15 -8.52 -10.73 -1.56
C VAL A 15 -7.36 -10.67 -2.56
N ASP A 16 -7.52 -9.97 -3.69
CA ASP A 16 -6.48 -9.87 -4.72
C ASP A 16 -5.22 -9.18 -4.19
N ALA A 17 -5.38 -8.10 -3.42
CA ALA A 17 -4.25 -7.38 -2.82
C ALA A 17 -3.55 -8.24 -1.75
N LYS A 18 -4.31 -9.00 -0.95
CA LYS A 18 -3.75 -9.93 0.05
C LYS A 18 -2.98 -11.06 -0.63
N GLU A 19 -3.57 -11.70 -1.65
CA GLU A 19 -2.93 -12.79 -2.40
C GLU A 19 -1.67 -12.32 -3.11
N SER A 20 -1.70 -11.13 -3.70
CA SER A 20 -0.55 -10.48 -4.33
C SER A 20 0.62 -10.29 -3.35
N PHE A 21 0.35 -9.73 -2.16
CA PHE A 21 1.36 -9.57 -1.12
C PHE A 21 1.86 -10.91 -0.57
N THR A 22 0.95 -11.80 -0.17
CA THR A 22 1.32 -13.11 0.41
C THR A 22 2.09 -14.00 -0.57
N SER A 23 1.74 -13.97 -1.86
CA SER A 23 2.48 -14.67 -2.90
C SER A 23 3.90 -14.13 -3.04
N SER A 24 4.06 -12.81 -2.98
CA SER A 24 5.38 -12.16 -3.02
C SER A 24 6.25 -12.54 -1.81
N VAL A 25 5.66 -12.58 -0.61
CA VAL A 25 6.34 -13.07 0.61
C VAL A 25 6.73 -14.54 0.48
N ALA A 26 5.84 -15.38 -0.06
CA ALA A 26 6.11 -16.80 -0.24
C ALA A 26 7.24 -17.05 -1.25
N MET A 27 7.24 -16.34 -2.39
CA MET A 27 8.33 -16.41 -3.37
C MET A 27 9.66 -15.99 -2.74
N SER A 28 9.67 -14.88 -2.00
CA SER A 28 10.86 -14.41 -1.28
C SER A 28 11.37 -15.46 -0.28
N ALA A 29 10.47 -16.12 0.46
CA ALA A 29 10.86 -17.17 1.40
C ALA A 29 11.53 -18.36 0.68
N GLU A 30 11.02 -18.77 -0.48
CA GLU A 30 11.60 -19.86 -1.28
C GLU A 30 12.97 -19.47 -1.87
N GLU A 31 13.14 -18.23 -2.30
CA GLU A 31 14.43 -17.71 -2.76
C GLU A 31 15.48 -17.73 -1.64
N VAL A 32 15.11 -17.26 -0.44
CA VAL A 32 15.98 -17.27 0.74
C VAL A 32 16.30 -18.69 1.20
N ARG A 33 15.32 -19.60 1.16
CA ARG A 33 15.56 -21.03 1.42
C ARG A 33 16.60 -21.60 0.46
N GLY A 34 16.48 -21.29 -0.84
CA GLY A 34 17.46 -21.70 -1.85
C GLY A 34 18.87 -21.15 -1.59
N ILE A 35 19.00 -19.93 -1.07
CA ILE A 35 20.30 -19.36 -0.66
C ILE A 35 20.90 -20.17 0.50
N LEU A 36 20.10 -20.48 1.52
CA LEU A 36 20.54 -21.26 2.68
C LEU A 36 20.97 -22.68 2.32
N GLU A 37 20.23 -23.33 1.42
CA GLU A 37 20.53 -24.69 0.92
C GLU A 37 21.81 -24.72 0.08
N ARG A 38 22.00 -23.74 -0.83
CA ARG A 38 23.27 -23.61 -1.58
C ARG A 38 24.46 -23.39 -0.66
N GLY A 39 24.28 -22.66 0.44
CA GLY A 39 25.31 -22.47 1.46
C GLY A 39 25.65 -23.71 2.28
N GLN A 40 24.79 -24.74 2.28
CA GLN A 40 25.03 -26.03 2.95
C GLN A 40 25.78 -27.03 2.08
N GLY A 41 25.66 -26.96 0.74
CA GLY A 41 26.28 -27.88 -0.22
C GLY A 41 27.80 -27.75 -0.39
N GLY A 42 28.51 -27.17 0.58
CA GLY A 42 29.94 -26.86 0.51
C GLY A 42 30.91 -28.04 0.60
N ASP A 43 30.44 -29.28 0.37
CA ASP A 43 31.29 -30.49 0.33
C ASP A 43 31.37 -31.12 -1.07
N GLU A 44 30.67 -30.58 -2.07
CA GLU A 44 30.89 -30.99 -3.46
C GLU A 44 32.13 -30.29 -4.02
N ASP A 45 33.09 -31.09 -4.50
CA ASP A 45 34.24 -30.61 -5.24
C ASP A 45 33.76 -29.72 -6.39
N PRO A 46 34.14 -28.42 -6.43
CA PRO A 46 33.76 -27.49 -7.49
C PRO A 46 34.01 -28.06 -8.88
N GLN A 47 35.07 -28.87 -9.03
CA GLN A 47 35.40 -29.52 -10.29
C GLN A 47 34.40 -30.59 -10.70
N ALA A 48 33.96 -31.43 -9.76
CA ALA A 48 32.98 -32.48 -10.02
C ALA A 48 31.63 -31.89 -10.46
N ARG A 49 31.25 -30.74 -9.87
CA ARG A 49 30.03 -30.04 -10.24
C ARG A 49 30.12 -29.30 -11.57
N LEU A 50 31.22 -28.58 -11.85
CA LEU A 50 31.45 -27.98 -13.18
C LEU A 50 31.44 -29.05 -14.28
N ALA A 51 32.08 -30.20 -14.03
CA ALA A 51 32.07 -31.32 -14.97
C ALA A 51 30.65 -31.88 -15.20
N HIS A 52 29.80 -31.87 -14.16
CA HIS A 52 28.41 -32.28 -14.24
C HIS A 52 27.53 -31.27 -15.01
N GLU A 53 27.65 -29.97 -14.71
CA GLU A 53 26.86 -28.90 -15.35
C GLU A 53 27.21 -28.69 -16.83
N LEU A 54 28.49 -28.83 -17.19
CA LEU A 54 28.97 -28.66 -18.57
C LEU A 54 28.80 -29.94 -19.42
N GLY A 55 28.52 -31.07 -18.79
CA GLY A 55 28.28 -32.36 -19.43
C GLY A 55 29.48 -32.90 -20.25
N PRO A 56 29.27 -33.98 -21.03
CA PRO A 56 30.33 -34.64 -21.80
C PRO A 56 30.98 -33.75 -22.86
N PHE A 57 30.32 -32.66 -23.25
CA PHE A 57 30.77 -31.75 -24.29
C PHE A 57 32.00 -30.91 -23.89
N ALA A 58 32.14 -30.60 -22.60
CA ALA A 58 33.26 -29.83 -22.07
C ALA A 58 34.50 -30.67 -21.75
N ALA A 59 34.36 -31.99 -21.67
CA ALA A 59 35.44 -32.92 -21.35
C ALA A 59 36.61 -32.78 -22.34
N GLY A 60 37.77 -32.34 -21.86
CA GLY A 60 39.00 -32.17 -22.65
C GLY A 60 39.04 -30.93 -23.54
N ARG A 61 37.99 -30.08 -23.55
CA ARG A 61 37.95 -28.80 -24.28
C ARG A 61 38.01 -27.59 -23.37
N ILE A 62 37.65 -27.77 -22.12
CA ILE A 62 37.62 -26.74 -21.10
C ILE A 62 38.58 -27.17 -19.97
N ASP A 63 39.52 -26.30 -19.64
CA ASP A 63 40.42 -26.48 -18.51
C ASP A 63 39.67 -26.12 -17.21
N LEU A 64 39.14 -27.15 -16.55
CA LEU A 64 38.33 -27.00 -15.33
C LEU A 64 39.17 -26.47 -14.16
N ASP A 65 40.48 -26.75 -14.11
CA ASP A 65 41.40 -26.21 -13.09
C ASP A 65 41.53 -24.69 -13.22
N ARG A 66 41.58 -24.18 -14.46
CA ARG A 66 41.61 -22.75 -14.72
C ARG A 66 40.27 -22.05 -14.54
N LEU A 67 39.15 -22.76 -14.66
CA LEU A 67 37.80 -22.21 -14.54
C LEU A 67 37.26 -22.24 -13.10
N ALA A 68 37.71 -23.18 -12.29
CA ALA A 68 37.31 -23.32 -10.88
C ALA A 68 37.48 -22.05 -10.02
N PRO A 69 38.49 -21.16 -10.23
CA PRO A 69 38.57 -19.89 -9.51
C PRO A 69 37.54 -18.84 -9.93
N PHE A 70 36.96 -18.95 -11.13
CA PHE A 70 36.06 -17.94 -11.73
C PHE A 70 34.58 -18.34 -11.67
N VAL A 71 34.29 -19.63 -11.73
CA VAL A 71 32.98 -20.16 -11.41
C VAL A 71 32.94 -20.23 -9.90
N GLY A 72 32.43 -19.16 -9.29
CA GLY A 72 32.49 -18.92 -7.86
C GLY A 72 32.37 -20.21 -7.07
N ALA A 73 33.49 -20.73 -6.57
CA ALA A 73 33.48 -21.71 -5.52
C ALA A 73 32.57 -21.11 -4.47
N ASN A 74 31.41 -21.73 -4.22
CA ASN A 74 30.44 -21.23 -3.26
C ASN A 74 31.19 -21.07 -1.94
N LYS A 75 31.68 -19.85 -1.67
CA LYS A 75 32.31 -19.55 -0.40
C LYS A 75 31.21 -19.86 0.60
N LYS A 76 31.46 -20.86 1.43
CA LYS A 76 30.58 -21.21 2.52
C LYS A 76 30.17 -19.90 3.20
N LEU A 77 28.86 -19.66 3.27
CA LEU A 77 28.34 -18.48 3.93
C LEU A 77 28.97 -18.40 5.31
N ASP A 78 29.55 -17.24 5.61
CA ASP A 78 30.08 -16.98 6.95
C ASP A 78 28.99 -17.26 7.99
N PRO A 79 29.32 -17.86 9.15
CA PRO A 79 28.32 -18.24 10.15
C PRO A 79 27.40 -17.09 10.56
N ASP A 80 27.92 -15.87 10.66
CA ASP A 80 27.16 -14.70 11.09
C ASP A 80 26.18 -14.27 9.98
N LYS A 81 26.65 -14.20 8.73
CA LYS A 81 25.80 -13.96 7.56
C LYS A 81 24.71 -15.01 7.41
N ARG A 82 25.05 -16.27 7.64
CA ARG A 82 24.09 -17.38 7.59
C ARG A 82 23.03 -17.23 8.68
N ALA A 83 23.40 -16.80 9.88
CA ALA A 83 22.46 -16.56 10.97
C ALA A 83 21.49 -15.43 10.63
N GLU A 84 21.98 -14.34 10.03
CA GLU A 84 21.14 -13.22 9.57
C GLU A 84 20.14 -13.65 8.47
N ILE A 85 20.61 -14.36 7.45
CA ILE A 85 19.75 -14.88 6.37
C ILE A 85 18.73 -15.88 6.92
N LEU A 86 19.12 -16.70 7.91
CA LEU A 86 18.19 -17.62 8.57
C LEU A 86 17.11 -16.88 9.37
N ALA A 87 17.46 -15.78 10.05
CA ALA A 87 16.49 -14.95 10.76
C ALA A 87 15.50 -14.30 9.78
N ALA A 88 15.99 -13.78 8.65
CA ALA A 88 15.13 -13.26 7.57
C ALA A 88 14.16 -14.33 7.03
N TYR A 89 14.63 -15.55 6.79
CA TYR A 89 13.79 -16.67 6.39
C TYR A 89 12.70 -17.02 7.42
N GLN A 90 13.06 -16.99 8.70
CA GLN A 90 12.12 -17.21 9.80
C GLN A 90 11.04 -16.13 9.82
N THR A 91 11.40 -14.85 9.71
CA THR A 91 10.46 -13.73 9.61
C THR A 91 9.47 -13.94 8.45
N LEU A 92 9.95 -14.22 7.24
CA LEU A 92 9.07 -14.45 6.08
C LEU A 92 8.10 -15.64 6.30
N THR A 93 8.59 -16.70 6.95
CA THR A 93 7.77 -17.86 7.29
C THR A 93 6.72 -17.56 8.36
N GLU A 94 7.06 -16.73 9.35
CA GLU A 94 6.14 -16.28 10.40
C GLU A 94 5.06 -15.36 9.86
N LEU A 95 5.41 -14.44 8.95
CA LEU A 95 4.43 -13.61 8.25
C LEU A 95 3.42 -14.44 7.46
N LYS A 96 3.89 -15.49 6.76
CA LYS A 96 3.00 -16.44 6.07
C LYS A 96 2.07 -17.18 7.04
N LYS A 97 2.55 -17.54 8.23
CA LYS A 97 1.74 -18.21 9.26
C LYS A 97 0.71 -17.30 9.91
N ALA A 98 0.94 -15.98 9.94
CA ALA A 98 0.02 -15.02 10.53
C ALA A 98 -1.33 -14.96 9.78
N GLY A 99 -1.36 -15.29 8.49
CA GLY A 99 -2.60 -15.31 7.70
C GLY A 99 -3.30 -13.94 7.72
N ASP A 100 -4.60 -13.94 7.99
CA ASP A 100 -5.42 -12.72 7.99
C ASP A 100 -5.11 -11.76 9.15
N ASP A 101 -4.50 -12.25 10.25
CA ASP A 101 -4.06 -11.41 11.36
C ASP A 101 -2.93 -10.45 10.95
N LEU A 102 -2.30 -10.67 9.79
CA LEU A 102 -1.31 -9.77 9.24
C LEU A 102 -1.93 -8.49 8.66
N PHE A 103 -3.17 -8.59 8.17
CA PHE A 103 -3.87 -7.52 7.47
C PHE A 103 -4.89 -6.81 8.35
N THR A 104 -5.02 -7.21 9.61
CA THR A 104 -5.98 -6.63 10.55
C THR A 104 -5.27 -5.92 11.70
N ALA A 105 -5.82 -4.79 12.12
CA ALA A 105 -5.41 -4.16 13.37
C ALA A 105 -6.59 -3.46 14.03
N LYS A 106 -6.48 -3.26 15.34
CA LYS A 106 -7.46 -2.54 16.14
C LYS A 106 -6.81 -1.31 16.75
N VAL A 107 -7.47 -0.17 16.62
CA VAL A 107 -7.09 1.05 17.34
C VAL A 107 -7.65 0.93 18.76
N PRO A 108 -6.82 1.01 19.81
CA PRO A 108 -7.32 1.11 21.18
C PRO A 108 -8.21 2.35 21.35
N LEU A 109 -9.15 2.30 22.29
CA LEU A 109 -9.95 3.48 22.65
C LEU A 109 -9.04 4.65 23.05
N ASP A 110 -9.36 5.86 22.58
CA ASP A 110 -8.54 7.08 22.71
C ASP A 110 -7.14 6.95 22.06
N GLY A 111 -6.96 5.94 21.21
CA GLY A 111 -5.71 5.64 20.52
C GLY A 111 -5.48 6.48 19.28
N TYR A 112 -4.22 6.52 18.82
CA TYR A 112 -3.85 7.27 17.63
C TYR A 112 -3.94 6.40 16.36
N LEU A 113 -4.95 6.68 15.50
CA LEU A 113 -5.21 5.95 14.26
C LEU A 113 -3.97 5.78 13.38
N ARG A 114 -3.26 6.88 13.04
CA ARG A 114 -2.05 6.79 12.21
C ARG A 114 -0.97 5.94 12.87
N GLY A 115 -0.80 6.02 14.18
CA GLY A 115 0.17 5.20 14.91
C GLY A 115 -0.14 3.70 14.81
N ALA A 116 -1.42 3.34 14.92
CA ALA A 116 -1.87 1.96 14.76
C ALA A 116 -1.65 1.45 13.32
N VAL A 117 -2.04 2.24 12.31
CA VAL A 117 -1.81 1.92 10.89
C VAL A 117 -0.31 1.78 10.60
N PHE A 118 0.50 2.74 11.05
CA PHE A 118 1.96 2.72 10.84
C PHE A 118 2.61 1.50 11.50
N THR A 119 2.15 1.11 12.68
CA THR A 119 2.62 -0.10 13.38
C THR A 119 2.22 -1.37 12.63
N ALA A 120 0.97 -1.46 12.17
CA ALA A 120 0.47 -2.61 11.41
C ALA A 120 1.20 -2.76 10.07
N LEU A 121 1.35 -1.67 9.31
CA LEU A 121 2.15 -1.66 8.10
C LEU A 121 3.61 -2.01 8.41
N GLY A 122 4.20 -1.50 9.50
CA GLY A 122 5.56 -1.82 9.89
C GLY A 122 5.78 -3.31 10.16
N LYS A 123 4.79 -3.98 10.79
CA LYS A 123 4.81 -5.42 11.03
C LYS A 123 4.74 -6.21 9.72
N ALA A 124 3.83 -5.86 8.80
CA ALA A 124 3.77 -6.52 7.50
C ALA A 124 4.98 -6.18 6.62
N GLY A 125 5.48 -4.96 6.72
CA GLY A 125 6.66 -4.46 6.03
C GLY A 125 7.95 -5.17 6.44
N SER A 126 7.99 -5.90 7.57
CA SER A 126 9.16 -6.71 7.92
C SER A 126 9.49 -7.77 6.85
N ALA A 127 8.57 -8.07 5.93
CA ALA A 127 8.89 -8.80 4.70
C ALA A 127 9.94 -8.08 3.84
N PHE A 128 9.77 -6.77 3.63
CA PHE A 128 10.76 -5.94 2.93
C PHE A 128 12.05 -5.81 3.73
N GLY A 129 11.93 -5.67 5.06
CA GLY A 129 13.10 -5.69 5.96
C GLY A 129 13.91 -6.98 5.83
N ALA A 130 13.23 -8.14 5.79
CA ALA A 130 13.84 -9.45 5.61
C ALA A 130 14.46 -9.63 4.22
N ALA A 131 13.81 -9.16 3.15
CA ALA A 131 14.40 -9.18 1.81
C ALA A 131 15.70 -8.35 1.76
N ARG A 132 15.68 -7.15 2.33
CA ARG A 132 16.85 -6.25 2.34
C ARG A 132 17.97 -6.74 3.26
N SER A 133 17.66 -7.36 4.40
CA SER A 133 18.70 -7.92 5.26
C SER A 133 19.48 -9.03 4.58
N VAL A 134 18.81 -9.83 3.73
CA VAL A 134 19.49 -10.83 2.88
C VAL A 134 20.42 -10.14 1.88
N GLU A 135 19.97 -9.08 1.20
CA GLU A 135 20.83 -8.29 0.30
C GLU A 135 22.04 -7.69 1.04
N TRP A 136 21.83 -7.13 2.23
CA TRP A 136 22.90 -6.53 3.03
C TRP A 136 23.94 -7.58 3.44
N ALA A 137 23.50 -8.74 3.92
CA ALA A 137 24.38 -9.84 4.30
C ALA A 137 25.19 -10.39 3.10
N LEU A 138 24.55 -10.53 1.94
CA LEU A 138 25.20 -11.06 0.73
C LEU A 138 26.22 -10.10 0.13
N HIS A 139 25.97 -8.79 0.21
CA HIS A 139 26.78 -7.76 -0.42
C HIS A 139 27.69 -6.99 0.54
N ASP A 140 27.75 -7.37 1.82
CA ASP A 140 28.52 -6.66 2.87
C ASP A 140 28.14 -5.17 2.97
N LEU A 141 26.84 -4.88 2.83
CA LEU A 141 26.31 -3.52 2.93
C LEU A 141 25.97 -3.21 4.39
N ALA A 142 26.15 -1.94 4.77
CA ALA A 142 25.75 -1.47 6.09
C ALA A 142 24.22 -1.39 6.20
N HIS A 143 23.68 -1.74 7.37
CA HIS A 143 22.27 -1.54 7.69
C HIS A 143 21.92 -0.05 7.66
N PRO A 144 20.73 0.31 7.16
CA PRO A 144 20.29 1.70 7.09
C PRO A 144 20.08 2.27 8.49
N GLU A 145 20.56 3.51 8.69
CA GLU A 145 20.37 4.22 9.95
C GLU A 145 18.88 4.43 10.27
N GLY A 146 18.56 4.31 11.57
CA GLY A 146 17.21 4.54 12.10
C GLY A 146 16.23 3.38 11.91
N VAL A 147 16.73 2.17 11.65
CA VAL A 147 15.96 0.93 11.71
C VAL A 147 16.60 0.04 12.78
N GLU A 148 16.02 0.01 13.99
CA GLU A 148 16.59 -0.75 15.12
C GLU A 148 16.46 -2.27 14.90
N ASP A 149 15.29 -2.75 14.47
CA ASP A 149 15.05 -4.14 14.10
C ASP A 149 14.16 -4.25 12.86
N CYS A 150 14.79 -4.43 11.70
CA CYS A 150 14.09 -4.55 10.41
C CYS A 150 13.28 -5.84 10.27
N LEU A 151 13.60 -6.87 11.07
CA LEU A 151 12.93 -8.17 11.04
C LEU A 151 11.69 -8.18 11.94
N GLU A 152 11.67 -7.37 12.99
CA GLU A 152 10.45 -7.14 13.78
C GLU A 152 9.52 -6.13 13.09
N ARG A 153 10.05 -4.97 12.67
CA ARG A 153 9.26 -3.89 12.05
C ARG A 153 10.07 -3.11 11.03
N PHE A 154 9.56 -3.04 9.81
CA PHE A 154 10.14 -2.20 8.77
C PHE A 154 9.16 -1.11 8.34
N PRO A 155 9.36 0.14 8.78
CA PRO A 155 8.33 1.16 8.73
C PRO A 155 8.08 1.71 7.30
N PRO A 156 6.83 2.12 6.97
CA PRO A 156 6.45 2.58 5.62
C PRO A 156 7.28 3.70 5.04
N ASN A 157 7.79 4.61 5.88
CA ASN A 157 8.65 5.72 5.45
C ASN A 157 10.03 5.26 4.93
N LYS A 158 10.41 4.00 5.16
CA LYS A 158 11.63 3.38 4.63
C LYS A 158 11.38 2.58 3.37
N TRP A 159 10.11 2.41 2.97
CA TRP A 159 9.77 1.67 1.77
C TRP A 159 10.14 2.47 0.52
N ASN A 160 10.74 1.79 -0.45
CA ASN A 160 11.03 2.35 -1.76
C ASN A 160 9.79 2.30 -2.67
N SER A 161 9.88 2.93 -3.85
CA SER A 161 8.75 2.98 -4.80
C SER A 161 8.23 1.61 -5.26
N ALA A 162 9.12 0.63 -5.45
CA ALA A 162 8.74 -0.72 -5.85
C ALA A 162 8.05 -1.47 -4.69
N GLU A 163 8.56 -1.34 -3.47
CA GLU A 163 7.94 -1.92 -2.27
C GLU A 163 6.54 -1.34 -2.02
N ARG A 164 6.35 -0.03 -2.29
CA ARG A 164 5.02 0.62 -2.18
C ARG A 164 4.01 0.10 -3.19
N VAL A 165 4.42 -0.42 -4.34
CA VAL A 165 3.50 -1.08 -5.29
C VAL A 165 2.90 -2.34 -4.67
N TRP A 166 3.70 -3.07 -3.88
CA TRP A 166 3.30 -4.28 -3.18
C TRP A 166 2.88 -4.01 -1.73
N ALA A 167 2.41 -2.79 -1.43
CA ALA A 167 2.01 -2.44 -0.07
C ALA A 167 0.89 -3.37 0.42
N PRO A 168 1.02 -3.97 1.62
CA PRO A 168 0.01 -4.87 2.17
C PRO A 168 -1.28 -4.09 2.45
N PRO A 169 -2.46 -4.63 2.07
CA PRO A 169 -3.73 -3.99 2.40
C PRO A 169 -3.99 -4.09 3.91
N LEU A 170 -4.71 -3.13 4.50
CA LEU A 170 -5.07 -3.15 5.91
C LEU A 170 -6.56 -2.95 6.15
N VAL A 171 -7.11 -3.71 7.09
CA VAL A 171 -8.44 -3.54 7.68
C VAL A 171 -8.27 -3.12 9.13
N ILE A 172 -8.77 -1.94 9.48
CA ILE A 172 -8.55 -1.30 10.78
C ILE A 172 -9.88 -1.12 11.49
N GLU A 173 -10.04 -1.77 12.64
CA GLU A 173 -11.15 -1.50 13.54
C GLU A 173 -10.85 -0.23 14.36
N VAL A 174 -11.78 0.73 14.37
CA VAL A 174 -11.59 2.02 15.05
C VAL A 174 -12.92 2.56 15.58
N GLU A 175 -12.89 3.18 16.75
CA GLU A 175 -14.06 3.89 17.29
C GLU A 175 -14.26 5.22 16.56
N GLY A 176 -15.50 5.55 16.21
CA GLY A 176 -15.84 6.76 15.43
C GLY A 176 -15.44 8.07 16.10
N GLN A 177 -15.29 8.08 17.43
CA GLN A 177 -14.76 9.21 18.19
C GLN A 177 -13.24 9.44 18.03
N ASP A 178 -12.51 8.39 17.65
CA ASP A 178 -11.05 8.36 17.46
C ASP A 178 -10.67 8.40 15.97
N LEU A 179 -11.68 8.46 15.09
CA LEU A 179 -11.53 8.47 13.64
C LEU A 179 -10.90 9.78 13.15
N ARG A 180 -9.61 9.70 12.78
CA ARG A 180 -8.78 10.82 12.27
C ARG A 180 -8.14 10.51 10.92
N PRO A 181 -8.92 10.26 9.87
CA PRO A 181 -8.41 9.70 8.63
C PRO A 181 -7.53 10.67 7.84
N ALA A 182 -7.68 11.99 8.01
CA ALA A 182 -6.81 12.99 7.37
C ALA A 182 -5.31 12.76 7.67
N SER A 183 -4.98 12.16 8.82
CA SER A 183 -3.60 11.80 9.18
C SER A 183 -3.01 10.66 8.35
N LEU A 184 -3.82 9.94 7.58
CA LEU A 184 -3.42 8.80 6.76
C LEU A 184 -3.03 9.19 5.33
N ALA A 185 -3.21 10.44 4.91
CA ALA A 185 -2.99 10.87 3.52
C ALA A 185 -1.61 10.49 2.98
N GLU A 186 -0.56 10.66 3.78
CA GLU A 186 0.84 10.32 3.41
C GLU A 186 1.13 8.82 3.33
N LEU A 187 0.20 7.97 3.76
CA LEU A 187 0.31 6.52 3.65
C LEU A 187 -0.41 5.99 2.39
N LEU A 188 -1.22 6.82 1.72
CA LEU A 188 -2.00 6.44 0.54
C LEU A 188 -1.17 6.61 -0.74
N GLU A 189 -0.15 5.78 -0.89
CA GLU A 189 0.75 5.76 -2.03
C GLU A 189 0.91 4.35 -2.61
N GLY A 190 1.31 4.25 -3.88
CA GLY A 190 1.54 2.97 -4.54
C GLY A 190 0.28 2.10 -4.61
N GLY A 191 0.36 0.87 -4.13
CA GLY A 191 -0.75 -0.08 -4.08
C GLY A 191 -1.53 -0.06 -2.75
N GLN A 192 -1.26 0.90 -1.84
CA GLN A 192 -1.82 0.84 -0.48
C GLN A 192 -3.34 0.90 -0.48
N LYS A 193 -3.98 -0.12 0.10
CA LYS A 193 -5.42 -0.13 0.41
C LYS A 193 -5.63 -0.11 1.92
N ILE A 194 -6.53 0.74 2.41
CA ILE A 194 -6.91 0.80 3.83
C ILE A 194 -8.43 0.77 3.93
N VAL A 195 -8.99 -0.16 4.71
CA VAL A 195 -10.41 -0.17 5.07
C VAL A 195 -10.54 0.13 6.56
N LEU A 196 -11.37 1.09 6.91
CA LEU A 196 -11.69 1.44 8.29
C LEU A 196 -13.06 0.85 8.64
N VAL A 197 -13.11 -0.07 9.60
CA VAL A 197 -14.37 -0.56 10.17
C VAL A 197 -14.67 0.28 11.40
N VAL A 198 -15.67 1.15 11.28
CA VAL A 198 -15.95 2.18 12.28
C VAL A 198 -17.03 1.71 13.24
N ASN A 199 -16.73 1.79 14.54
CA ASN A 199 -17.64 1.45 15.62
C ASN A 199 -18.24 2.70 16.27
N GLY A 200 -19.48 2.58 16.72
CA GLY A 200 -20.15 3.65 17.46
C GLY A 200 -20.38 4.93 16.64
N PRO A 201 -20.74 6.04 17.29
CA PRO A 201 -21.00 7.31 16.61
C PRO A 201 -19.73 7.86 15.95
N ALA A 202 -19.87 8.38 14.72
CA ALA A 202 -18.78 8.93 13.93
C ALA A 202 -19.13 10.33 13.37
N ALA A 203 -18.12 11.08 12.94
CA ALA A 203 -18.36 12.30 12.18
C ALA A 203 -19.11 11.97 10.86
N PRO A 204 -19.93 12.87 10.31
CA PRO A 204 -20.76 12.55 9.15
C PRO A 204 -19.97 12.28 7.85
N ALA A 205 -18.86 12.97 7.60
CA ALA A 205 -18.10 12.87 6.34
C ALA A 205 -16.56 12.90 6.52
N PRO A 206 -15.99 12.10 7.46
CA PRO A 206 -14.58 12.22 7.85
C PRO A 206 -13.58 11.92 6.71
N LEU A 207 -13.97 11.13 5.70
CA LEU A 207 -13.07 10.82 4.58
C LEU A 207 -13.00 11.91 3.51
N VAL A 208 -13.85 12.94 3.54
CA VAL A 208 -13.92 13.95 2.47
C VAL A 208 -12.59 14.66 2.19
N ARG A 209 -11.76 14.82 3.22
CA ARG A 209 -10.45 15.48 3.13
C ARG A 209 -9.37 14.64 2.43
N LEU A 210 -9.65 13.36 2.21
CA LEU A 210 -8.76 12.46 1.48
C LEU A 210 -9.09 12.40 -0.02
N ILE A 211 -10.16 13.08 -0.47
CA ILE A 211 -10.46 13.23 -1.89
C ILE A 211 -9.33 14.01 -2.53
N THR A 212 -8.42 13.29 -3.17
CA THR A 212 -7.22 13.80 -3.82
C THR A 212 -7.02 13.06 -5.15
N PRO A 213 -6.38 13.69 -6.14
CA PRO A 213 -6.14 13.04 -7.43
C PRO A 213 -5.40 11.71 -7.26
N GLY A 214 -5.90 10.65 -7.89
CA GLY A 214 -5.26 9.33 -7.88
C GLY A 214 -5.55 8.45 -6.67
N VAL A 215 -6.31 8.93 -5.67
CA VAL A 215 -6.71 8.12 -4.49
C VAL A 215 -8.19 7.78 -4.55
N ALA A 216 -8.52 6.49 -4.48
CA ALA A 216 -9.90 6.06 -4.29
C ALA A 216 -10.37 6.32 -2.85
N VAL A 217 -11.55 6.93 -2.69
CA VAL A 217 -12.11 7.23 -1.36
C VAL A 217 -13.56 6.76 -1.32
N ILE A 218 -13.88 5.81 -0.44
CA ILE A 218 -15.23 5.24 -0.31
C ILE A 218 -15.70 5.41 1.13
N GLN A 219 -16.82 6.08 1.34
CA GLN A 219 -17.48 6.14 2.62
C GLN A 219 -18.89 5.56 2.46
N THR A 220 -19.18 4.48 3.18
CA THR A 220 -20.44 3.73 3.04
C THR A 220 -20.85 3.11 4.37
N ASP A 221 -22.10 2.72 4.53
CA ASP A 221 -22.56 1.85 5.63
C ASP A 221 -22.82 0.40 5.16
N ASP A 222 -22.69 0.12 3.86
CA ASP A 222 -22.83 -1.19 3.25
C ASP A 222 -21.44 -1.78 2.92
N PRO A 223 -20.97 -2.81 3.64
CA PRO A 223 -19.66 -3.39 3.35
C PRO A 223 -19.59 -4.09 1.99
N ALA A 224 -20.70 -4.38 1.31
CA ALA A 224 -20.68 -4.94 -0.05
C ALA A 224 -20.07 -3.96 -1.08
N GLU A 225 -20.19 -2.66 -0.85
CA GLU A 225 -19.60 -1.62 -1.71
C GLU A 225 -18.07 -1.56 -1.61
N LEU A 226 -17.46 -2.23 -0.63
CA LEU A 226 -15.99 -2.31 -0.50
C LEU A 226 -15.33 -3.04 -1.67
N SER A 227 -16.06 -3.90 -2.38
CA SER A 227 -15.57 -4.58 -3.59
C SER A 227 -15.04 -3.62 -4.64
N VAL A 228 -15.57 -2.39 -4.70
CA VAL A 228 -15.07 -1.34 -5.59
C VAL A 228 -13.65 -0.91 -5.22
N LEU A 229 -13.28 -0.90 -3.94
CA LEU A 229 -11.93 -0.55 -3.52
C LEU A 229 -10.88 -1.53 -4.05
N GLY A 230 -11.21 -2.82 -4.00
CA GLY A 230 -10.35 -3.91 -4.48
C GLY A 230 -10.14 -3.88 -5.99
N ALA A 231 -11.16 -3.45 -6.75
CA ALA A 231 -11.12 -3.36 -8.20
C ALA A 231 -10.36 -2.13 -8.73
N VAL A 232 -10.13 -1.10 -7.91
CA VAL A 232 -9.43 0.11 -8.34
C VAL A 232 -7.91 -0.12 -8.37
N ASP A 233 -7.26 0.31 -9.43
CA ASP A 233 -5.79 0.41 -9.48
C ASP A 233 -5.28 1.56 -8.59
N GLY A 234 -4.17 1.33 -7.89
CA GLY A 234 -3.49 2.35 -7.10
C GLY A 234 -4.02 2.51 -5.66
N PRO A 235 -3.67 3.60 -4.98
CA PRO A 235 -3.96 3.74 -3.56
C PRO A 235 -5.44 4.01 -3.30
N GLY A 236 -5.94 3.56 -2.16
CA GLY A 236 -7.31 3.83 -1.79
C GLY A 236 -7.62 3.60 -0.33
N ILE A 237 -8.67 4.29 0.12
CA ILE A 237 -9.20 4.19 1.46
C ILE A 237 -10.71 4.03 1.42
N ALA A 238 -11.24 3.11 2.23
CA ALA A 238 -12.66 3.00 2.48
C ALA A 238 -12.97 3.06 3.97
N ALA A 239 -14.19 3.46 4.32
CA ALA A 239 -14.72 3.34 5.67
C ALA A 239 -16.14 2.77 5.65
N VAL A 240 -16.36 1.74 6.46
CA VAL A 240 -17.69 1.22 6.81
C VAL A 240 -18.15 1.99 8.06
N MET A 241 -19.03 2.93 7.83
CA MET A 241 -19.54 3.90 8.78
C MET A 241 -20.82 3.40 9.47
N PRO A 242 -21.16 3.94 10.66
CA PRO A 242 -22.49 3.76 11.22
C PRO A 242 -23.56 4.42 10.33
N GLU A 243 -24.79 3.89 10.37
CA GLU A 243 -25.94 4.43 9.64
C GLU A 243 -26.14 5.94 9.90
N GLY A 244 -26.54 6.66 8.85
CA GLY A 244 -26.81 8.09 8.91
C GLY A 244 -25.57 8.99 8.74
N CYS A 245 -24.38 8.42 8.52
CA CYS A 245 -23.24 9.14 7.96
C CYS A 245 -23.40 9.33 6.45
N ALA A 246 -22.67 10.27 5.87
CA ALA A 246 -22.65 10.48 4.42
C ALA A 246 -22.17 9.23 3.68
N LYS A 247 -22.70 9.02 2.48
CA LYS A 247 -22.28 7.95 1.58
C LYS A 247 -21.79 8.55 0.29
N PHE A 248 -20.55 8.29 -0.06
CA PHE A 248 -19.94 8.80 -1.28
C PHE A 248 -18.76 7.94 -1.72
N MET A 249 -18.47 8.02 -3.02
CA MET A 249 -17.38 7.31 -3.67
C MET A 249 -16.65 8.28 -4.59
N HIS A 250 -15.35 8.40 -4.42
CA HIS A 250 -14.43 9.06 -5.34
C HIS A 250 -13.55 8.00 -6.00
N ILE A 251 -13.71 7.79 -7.31
CA ILE A 251 -12.97 6.82 -8.10
C ILE A 251 -12.16 7.56 -9.17
N PRO A 252 -10.83 7.69 -9.01
CA PRO A 252 -9.99 8.47 -9.92
C PRO A 252 -10.07 8.08 -11.41
N GLY A 253 -10.35 6.80 -11.70
CA GLY A 253 -10.34 6.23 -13.06
C GLY A 253 -11.63 6.42 -13.87
N GLU A 254 -12.74 6.84 -13.26
CA GLU A 254 -14.07 6.83 -13.91
C GLU A 254 -14.35 8.06 -14.80
N GLY A 255 -13.42 9.01 -14.90
CA GLY A 255 -13.61 10.18 -15.75
C GLY A 255 -12.44 11.14 -15.78
N ARG A 256 -12.62 12.29 -16.43
CA ARG A 256 -11.60 13.37 -16.51
C ARG A 256 -11.83 14.47 -15.48
N SER A 257 -13.09 14.69 -15.10
CA SER A 257 -13.51 15.74 -14.19
C SER A 257 -14.03 15.15 -12.87
N LEU A 258 -14.12 15.98 -11.84
CA LEU A 258 -14.48 15.52 -10.50
C LEU A 258 -15.93 15.00 -10.44
N ASP A 259 -16.84 15.59 -11.20
CA ASP A 259 -18.25 15.17 -11.33
C ASP A 259 -18.41 13.75 -11.87
N GLN A 260 -17.50 13.31 -12.72
CA GLN A 260 -17.50 11.97 -13.26
C GLN A 260 -16.85 10.95 -12.30
N ARG A 261 -16.03 11.44 -11.36
CA ARG A 261 -15.28 10.61 -10.42
C ARG A 261 -15.92 10.55 -9.04
N LEU A 262 -16.79 11.49 -8.69
CA LEU A 262 -17.40 11.62 -7.37
C LEU A 262 -18.90 11.37 -7.43
N THR A 263 -19.35 10.28 -6.82
CA THR A 263 -20.76 9.99 -6.61
C THR A 263 -21.12 10.17 -5.14
N VAL A 264 -22.20 10.91 -4.84
CA VAL A 264 -22.71 11.07 -3.47
C VAL A 264 -24.13 10.51 -3.42
N SER A 265 -24.31 9.40 -2.71
CA SER A 265 -25.61 8.70 -2.61
C SER A 265 -26.41 9.13 -1.38
N HIS A 266 -25.75 9.62 -0.33
CA HIS A 266 -26.42 10.14 0.86
C HIS A 266 -25.64 11.29 1.50
N LEU A 267 -26.33 12.38 1.82
CA LEU A 267 -25.79 13.52 2.54
C LEU A 267 -26.70 13.84 3.74
N PRO A 268 -26.19 13.78 4.98
CA PRO A 268 -26.97 14.11 6.16
C PRO A 268 -27.45 15.57 6.16
N GLU A 269 -28.75 15.80 6.30
CA GLU A 269 -29.34 17.16 6.28
C GLU A 269 -29.04 17.98 7.55
N LYS A 270 -28.83 17.30 8.68
CA LYS A 270 -28.66 17.95 9.98
C LYS A 270 -27.17 18.15 10.26
N ALA A 271 -26.79 19.42 10.37
CA ALA A 271 -25.45 19.76 10.84
C ALA A 271 -25.19 19.19 12.25
N PRO A 272 -23.97 18.68 12.51
CA PRO A 272 -23.60 18.15 13.80
C PRO A 272 -23.64 19.25 14.87
N LYS A 273 -24.32 18.96 15.99
CA LYS A 273 -24.55 19.94 17.08
C LYS A 273 -23.67 19.74 18.30
N ARG A 274 -22.96 18.61 18.39
CA ARG A 274 -22.15 18.21 19.54
C ARG A 274 -20.78 17.74 19.07
N ALA A 275 -19.77 17.98 19.90
CA ALA A 275 -18.47 17.37 19.71
C ALA A 275 -18.57 15.85 19.86
N LEU A 276 -17.70 15.14 19.18
CA LEU A 276 -17.58 13.70 19.22
C LEU A 276 -16.13 13.37 19.57
N GLY A 277 -15.85 12.81 20.75
CA GLY A 277 -14.48 12.64 21.24
C GLY A 277 -13.70 13.96 21.17
N SER A 278 -12.56 13.94 20.49
CA SER A 278 -11.74 15.14 20.25
C SER A 278 -12.23 15.98 19.05
N ILE A 279 -13.24 15.55 18.27
CA ILE A 279 -13.74 16.23 17.06
C ILE A 279 -14.75 17.31 17.46
N SER A 280 -14.43 18.58 17.25
CA SER A 280 -15.39 19.66 17.46
C SER A 280 -16.57 19.58 16.49
N ALA A 281 -17.76 20.05 16.92
CA ALA A 281 -18.94 20.12 16.04
C ALA A 281 -18.68 20.98 14.80
N PHE A 282 -17.87 22.03 14.95
CA PHE A 282 -17.45 22.89 13.84
C PHE A 282 -16.67 22.09 12.79
N HIS A 283 -15.67 21.30 13.20
CA HIS A 283 -14.90 20.49 12.25
C HIS A 283 -15.79 19.45 11.53
N GLN A 284 -16.68 18.78 12.26
CA GLN A 284 -17.63 17.85 11.64
C GLN A 284 -18.55 18.54 10.63
N ALA A 285 -18.98 19.78 10.91
CA ALA A 285 -19.81 20.57 10.00
C ALA A 285 -19.03 21.06 8.78
N GLU A 286 -17.76 21.44 8.94
CA GLU A 286 -16.86 21.81 7.84
C GLU A 286 -16.62 20.63 6.87
N GLU A 287 -16.39 19.42 7.38
CA GLU A 287 -16.26 18.22 6.54
C GLU A 287 -17.54 17.95 5.75
N LEU A 288 -18.70 18.01 6.40
CA LEU A 288 -19.98 17.83 5.73
C LEU A 288 -20.25 18.94 4.69
N GLY A 289 -19.92 20.19 5.01
CA GLY A 289 -20.04 21.34 4.12
C GLY A 289 -19.09 21.26 2.92
N GLN A 290 -17.88 20.72 3.12
CA GLN A 290 -16.93 20.44 2.04
C GLN A 290 -17.55 19.43 1.06
N LEU A 291 -18.08 18.31 1.56
CA LEU A 291 -18.71 17.30 0.69
C LEU A 291 -19.88 17.91 -0.10
N ALA A 292 -20.75 18.66 0.58
CA ALA A 292 -21.87 19.36 -0.06
C ALA A 292 -21.41 20.34 -1.15
N SER A 293 -20.31 21.07 -0.92
CA SER A 293 -19.75 22.02 -1.87
C SER A 293 -19.17 21.32 -3.10
N LEU A 294 -18.51 20.18 -2.92
CA LEU A 294 -18.02 19.35 -4.03
C LEU A 294 -19.21 18.89 -4.89
N THR A 295 -20.28 18.37 -4.28
CA THR A 295 -21.50 17.98 -5.02
C THR A 295 -22.17 19.16 -5.75
N ALA A 296 -22.23 20.34 -5.13
CA ALA A 296 -22.83 21.52 -5.76
C ALA A 296 -22.00 22.03 -6.96
N SER A 297 -20.66 21.98 -6.86
CA SER A 297 -19.76 22.34 -7.96
C SER A 297 -19.87 21.37 -9.15
N VAL A 298 -20.20 20.11 -8.88
CA VAL A 298 -20.47 19.06 -9.87
C VAL A 298 -21.77 19.34 -10.64
N GLY A 299 -22.83 19.80 -9.97
CA GLY A 299 -24.12 20.11 -10.62
C GLY A 299 -24.13 21.40 -11.47
N ALA A 300 -23.20 22.34 -11.24
CA ALA A 300 -23.20 23.63 -11.92
C ALA A 300 -22.61 23.61 -13.35
N VAL A 301 -21.95 22.52 -13.76
CA VAL A 301 -21.27 22.43 -15.07
C VAL A 301 -22.23 22.05 -16.21
N GLU A 302 -23.45 21.58 -15.93
CA GLU A 302 -24.36 21.06 -16.98
C GLU A 302 -25.17 22.09 -17.78
N THR A 303 -25.01 23.41 -17.57
CA THR A 303 -25.74 24.42 -18.40
C THR A 303 -24.93 25.69 -18.67
N ALA A 304 -23.76 25.54 -19.29
CA ALA A 304 -23.24 26.60 -20.14
C ALA A 304 -23.34 26.12 -21.59
N SER A 305 -24.52 26.30 -22.19
CA SER A 305 -24.61 26.37 -23.64
C SER A 305 -23.65 27.47 -24.07
N VAL A 306 -22.52 27.07 -24.64
CA VAL A 306 -21.52 27.98 -25.20
C VAL A 306 -22.21 28.73 -26.33
N ASP A 307 -22.66 29.94 -26.03
CA ASP A 307 -23.00 30.90 -27.05
C ASP A 307 -21.72 31.15 -27.85
N ALA A 308 -21.74 30.70 -29.11
CA ALA A 308 -20.64 30.77 -30.04
C ALA A 308 -20.36 32.24 -30.35
N GLY A 309 -19.47 32.86 -29.56
CA GLY A 309 -19.31 34.31 -29.65
C GLY A 309 -18.06 34.90 -29.02
N LEU A 310 -16.97 34.16 -28.80
CA LEU A 310 -15.67 34.77 -28.51
C LEU A 310 -14.57 33.98 -29.22
N GLY A 311 -13.99 34.61 -30.25
CA GLY A 311 -12.86 34.06 -31.00
C GLY A 311 -11.69 33.78 -30.07
N VAL A 312 -11.06 32.61 -30.27
CA VAL A 312 -9.79 32.26 -29.65
C VAL A 312 -8.79 33.38 -29.98
N PRO A 313 -8.22 34.09 -28.99
CA PRO A 313 -7.16 35.04 -29.29
C PRO A 313 -5.98 34.25 -29.85
N GLU A 314 -5.47 34.69 -30.99
CA GLU A 314 -4.30 34.10 -31.65
C GLU A 314 -3.14 34.08 -30.66
N MET A 315 -2.61 32.88 -30.43
CA MET A 315 -1.64 32.62 -29.37
C MET A 315 -0.32 33.29 -29.75
N ASP A 316 0.15 34.22 -28.92
CA ASP A 316 1.41 34.92 -29.15
C ASP A 316 2.62 33.98 -29.13
N ASP A 317 3.74 34.44 -29.67
CA ASP A 317 4.96 33.62 -29.82
C ASP A 317 5.43 33.03 -28.47
N ALA A 318 5.16 33.75 -27.36
CA ALA A 318 5.45 33.29 -26.01
C ALA A 318 4.54 32.12 -25.59
N GLY A 319 3.24 32.18 -25.90
CA GLY A 319 2.29 31.11 -25.68
C GLY A 319 2.59 29.86 -26.52
N GLN A 320 3.10 30.03 -27.75
CA GLN A 320 3.54 28.91 -28.59
C GLN A 320 4.78 28.22 -28.02
N LEU A 321 5.74 29.00 -27.50
CA LEU A 321 6.92 28.49 -26.82
C LEU A 321 6.57 27.75 -25.52
N ALA A 322 5.63 28.28 -24.73
CA ALA A 322 5.16 27.62 -23.51
C ALA A 322 4.44 26.29 -23.82
N SER A 323 3.59 26.26 -24.84
CA SER A 323 2.90 25.04 -25.28
C SER A 323 3.89 23.98 -25.79
N TRP A 324 4.92 24.39 -26.53
CA TRP A 324 5.98 23.48 -27.00
C TRP A 324 6.84 22.94 -25.85
N LEU A 325 7.18 23.76 -24.86
CA LEU A 325 7.93 23.33 -23.67
C LEU A 325 7.16 22.33 -22.82
N ILE A 326 5.86 22.53 -22.64
CA ILE A 326 4.98 21.58 -21.95
C ILE A 326 4.96 20.24 -22.69
N HIS A 327 4.84 20.26 -24.02
CA HIS A 327 4.86 19.05 -24.85
C HIS A 327 6.23 18.32 -24.84
N GLN A 328 7.34 19.03 -24.64
CA GLN A 328 8.67 18.42 -24.47
C GLN A 328 8.89 17.83 -23.07
N SER A 329 8.21 18.38 -22.06
CA SER A 329 8.41 17.98 -20.65
C SER A 329 7.69 16.69 -20.24
N GLY A 330 6.86 16.11 -21.12
CA GLY A 330 6.27 14.78 -20.91
C GLY A 330 5.43 14.65 -19.63
N VAL A 331 4.77 15.73 -19.21
CA VAL A 331 3.70 15.69 -18.19
C VAL A 331 2.37 15.43 -18.86
#